data_AF-A0A379JLF9-F1
#
_entry.id   AF-A0A379JLF9-F1
#
_cell.length_a   1.000
_cell.length_b   1.000
_cell.length_c   1.000
_cell.angle_alpha   90.00
_cell.angle_beta   90.00
_cell.angle_gamma   90.00
#
_symmetry.space_group_name_H-M   'P 1'
#
loop_
_entity.id
_entity.type
_entity.pdbx_description
1 polymer ?
#
loop_
_entity_poly.entity_id
_entity_poly.type
_entity_poly.pdbx_seq_one_letter_code
_entity_poly.pdbx_strand_id
1 'polypeptide(L)'
;MRRMRFPELGLPGGIECVIADEETGEPRDRYDITGRGTVDIPDNALLIFTADRCRPTDLARVSRDAFATMLLTGVDDELLGVVATMTDIYHLSLCGEFTDAGMRALDWTTDMFALELDSPHIGPDLRLPGASVSVIEIRGDRIDDGVFDAVAAKNPFTVDIAGPALTGARLAALAAAPELEEVRITGRALRAEHLAGLAETGVTALYVKPERIDADWIDALLGVPQLRSIELEQFDPAPLSPRHLGRLLTAGRQVNGVRAGAAELAATAAELAVSEDVGGAEAPESSGLAGLRSITDAAEFDAVLAEGVPVLVQLTATWCGPCRHLKPILERVVAGFSGRVTGVVVDIDRSPWAERFDSRSVPTVIAFAGGREVLRFVGVRSERDITALLEAAVELDRS
;
A
#
# COMPACT_ATOMS: atom_id res chain seq x y z
N MET A 1 -12.54 -30.98 -18.73
CA MET A 1 -12.35 -31.53 -17.38
C MET A 1 -11.06 -32.34 -17.40
N ARG A 2 -10.09 -31.94 -16.58
CA ARG A 2 -8.84 -32.64 -16.37
C ARG A 2 -8.96 -33.53 -15.13
N ARG A 3 -8.42 -34.74 -15.23
CA ARG A 3 -8.47 -35.71 -14.14
C ARG A 3 -7.20 -35.61 -13.30
N MET A 4 -7.35 -35.25 -12.04
CA MET A 4 -6.23 -35.05 -11.12
C MET A 4 -6.18 -36.16 -10.07
N ARG A 5 -4.98 -36.56 -9.68
CA ARG A 5 -4.74 -37.58 -8.65
C ARG A 5 -4.12 -36.95 -7.42
N PHE A 6 -4.68 -37.29 -6.28
CA PHE A 6 -4.21 -36.93 -4.95
C PHE A 6 -4.00 -38.18 -4.10
N PRO A 7 -3.30 -38.10 -2.95
CA PRO A 7 -3.20 -39.22 -2.01
C PRO A 7 -4.58 -39.76 -1.60
N GLU A 8 -4.70 -41.07 -1.37
CA GLU A 8 -5.96 -41.70 -0.92
C GLU A 8 -6.46 -41.13 0.43
N LEU A 9 -5.53 -40.82 1.33
CA LEU A 9 -5.82 -40.17 2.62
C LEU A 9 -6.03 -38.66 2.50
N GLY A 10 -5.67 -38.10 1.35
CA GLY A 10 -5.76 -36.69 1.01
C GLY A 10 -4.54 -35.88 1.40
N LEU A 11 -4.40 -34.71 0.78
CA LEU A 11 -3.45 -33.71 1.26
C LEU A 11 -3.91 -33.12 2.60
N PRO A 12 -2.99 -32.74 3.49
CA PRO A 12 -3.33 -31.94 4.65
C PRO A 12 -3.73 -30.53 4.21
N GLY A 13 -4.71 -29.92 4.88
CA GLY A 13 -5.17 -28.57 4.56
C GLY A 13 -6.37 -28.51 3.63
N GLY A 14 -6.53 -27.38 2.96
CA GLY A 14 -7.65 -27.08 2.05
C GLY A 14 -7.17 -26.91 0.62
N ILE A 15 -7.98 -27.36 -0.34
CA ILE A 15 -7.78 -27.09 -1.76
C ILE A 15 -9.03 -26.42 -2.29
N GLU A 16 -8.89 -25.19 -2.73
CA GLU A 16 -9.95 -24.40 -3.32
C GLU A 16 -9.83 -24.43 -4.84
N CYS A 17 -10.94 -24.70 -5.51
CA CYS A 17 -11.06 -24.67 -6.96
C CYS A 17 -11.72 -23.36 -7.37
N VAL A 18 -11.02 -22.54 -8.15
CA VAL A 18 -11.50 -21.26 -8.65
C VAL A 18 -11.67 -21.35 -10.16
N ILE A 19 -12.88 -21.10 -10.65
CA ILE A 19 -13.18 -21.06 -12.08
C ILE A 19 -13.25 -19.59 -12.49
N ALA A 20 -12.34 -19.18 -13.37
CA ALA A 20 -12.39 -17.85 -13.97
C ALA A 20 -13.43 -17.82 -15.11
N ASP A 21 -14.09 -16.68 -15.25
CA ASP A 21 -14.88 -16.37 -16.45
C ASP A 21 -13.94 -16.21 -17.66
N GLU A 22 -14.28 -16.83 -18.79
CA GLU A 22 -13.43 -16.83 -19.98
C GLU A 22 -13.36 -15.45 -20.67
N GLU A 23 -14.36 -14.59 -20.49
CA GLU A 23 -14.39 -13.25 -21.09
C GLU A 23 -13.74 -12.19 -20.19
N THR A 24 -13.97 -12.25 -18.88
CA THR A 24 -13.47 -11.21 -17.96
C THR A 24 -12.21 -11.61 -17.19
N GLY A 25 -11.91 -12.91 -17.10
CA GLY A 25 -10.85 -13.44 -16.22
C GLY A 25 -11.19 -13.38 -14.73
N GLU A 26 -12.36 -12.86 -14.35
CA GLU A 26 -12.77 -12.74 -12.95
C GLU A 26 -13.25 -14.08 -12.37
N PRO A 27 -13.06 -14.34 -11.07
CA PRO A 27 -13.60 -15.54 -10.42
C PRO A 27 -15.12 -15.60 -10.54
N ARG A 28 -15.61 -16.62 -11.24
CA ARG A 28 -17.05 -16.87 -11.42
C ARG A 28 -17.62 -17.85 -10.41
N ASP A 29 -16.85 -18.89 -10.09
CA ASP A 29 -17.23 -19.93 -9.13
C ASP A 29 -16.04 -20.36 -8.28
N ARG A 30 -16.32 -20.77 -7.04
CA ARG A 30 -15.32 -21.07 -6.01
C ARG A 30 -15.87 -22.14 -5.06
N TYR A 31 -15.18 -23.26 -4.98
CA TYR A 31 -15.59 -24.35 -4.09
C TYR A 31 -14.40 -25.20 -3.63
N ASP A 32 -14.53 -25.81 -2.45
CA ASP A 32 -13.51 -26.70 -1.89
C ASP A 32 -13.56 -28.09 -2.52
N ILE A 33 -12.39 -28.70 -2.72
CA ILE A 33 -12.25 -30.10 -3.10
C ILE A 33 -11.57 -30.90 -1.99
N THR A 34 -11.91 -32.18 -1.90
CA THR A 34 -11.41 -33.07 -0.83
C THR A 34 -9.91 -33.36 -0.92
N GLY A 35 -9.30 -33.12 -2.08
CA GLY A 35 -7.90 -33.46 -2.33
C GLY A 35 -7.60 -34.93 -2.11
N ARG A 36 -8.58 -35.83 -2.35
CA ARG A 36 -8.49 -37.27 -2.09
C ARG A 36 -8.76 -38.09 -3.34
N GLY A 37 -7.90 -39.08 -3.59
CA GLY A 37 -8.08 -40.00 -4.72
C GLY A 37 -8.09 -39.28 -6.06
N THR A 38 -9.01 -39.67 -6.94
CA THR A 38 -9.14 -39.06 -8.27
C THR A 38 -10.28 -38.05 -8.29
N VAL A 39 -9.99 -36.81 -8.69
CA VAL A 39 -10.97 -35.72 -8.79
C VAL A 39 -10.97 -35.17 -10.22
N ASP A 40 -12.15 -34.98 -10.80
CA ASP A 40 -12.30 -34.33 -12.11
C ASP A 40 -12.46 -32.81 -11.90
N ILE A 41 -11.57 -32.03 -12.50
CA ILE A 41 -11.44 -30.57 -12.33
C ILE A 41 -11.70 -29.89 -13.67
N PRO A 42 -12.43 -28.76 -13.74
CA PRO A 42 -12.58 -28.00 -14.99
C PRO A 42 -11.23 -27.57 -15.58
N ASP A 43 -11.12 -27.52 -16.91
CA ASP A 43 -9.81 -27.25 -17.55
C ASP A 43 -9.33 -25.83 -17.29
N ASN A 44 -10.27 -24.88 -17.19
CA ASN A 44 -10.04 -23.47 -16.86
C ASN A 44 -10.02 -23.18 -15.35
N ALA A 45 -10.05 -24.22 -14.50
CA ALA A 45 -9.95 -24.01 -13.06
C ALA A 45 -8.50 -23.84 -12.59
N LEU A 46 -8.30 -22.90 -11.68
CA LEU A 46 -7.07 -22.72 -10.92
C LEU A 46 -7.27 -23.36 -9.53
N LEU A 47 -6.27 -24.10 -9.06
CA LEU A 47 -6.30 -24.67 -7.72
C LEU A 47 -5.39 -23.88 -6.78
N ILE A 48 -5.94 -23.54 -5.62
CA ILE A 48 -5.26 -22.87 -4.51
C ILE A 48 -5.10 -23.90 -3.40
N PHE A 49 -3.86 -24.20 -3.02
CA PHE A 49 -3.55 -25.15 -1.96
C PHE A 49 -3.05 -24.43 -0.71
N THR A 50 -3.73 -24.63 0.41
CA THR A 50 -3.36 -24.06 1.72
C THR A 50 -3.13 -25.17 2.72
N ALA A 51 -1.94 -25.24 3.34
CA ALA A 51 -1.62 -26.30 4.29
C ALA A 51 -0.67 -25.87 5.40
N ASP A 52 -0.88 -26.44 6.59
CA ASP A 52 0.07 -26.38 7.71
C ASP A 52 0.84 -27.70 7.82
N ARG A 53 2.17 -27.60 7.84
CA ARG A 53 3.12 -28.71 7.99
C ARG A 53 2.81 -29.87 7.03
N CYS A 54 2.69 -29.54 5.75
CA CYS A 54 2.50 -30.53 4.69
C CYS A 54 3.70 -31.48 4.64
N ARG A 55 3.46 -32.80 4.63
CA ARG A 55 4.57 -33.75 4.55
C ARG A 55 5.12 -33.76 3.13
N PRO A 56 6.45 -33.72 2.94
CA PRO A 56 7.07 -33.81 1.62
C PRO A 56 6.56 -35.03 0.82
N THR A 57 6.39 -36.17 1.50
CA THR A 57 5.89 -37.42 0.89
C THR A 57 4.43 -37.39 0.42
N ASP A 58 3.59 -36.54 1.01
CA ASP A 58 2.19 -36.38 0.59
C ASP A 58 2.12 -35.48 -0.65
N LEU A 59 2.84 -34.37 -0.63
CA LEU A 59 2.90 -33.41 -1.74
C LEU A 59 3.57 -34.02 -2.99
N ALA A 60 4.62 -34.82 -2.84
CA ALA A 60 5.33 -35.47 -3.95
C ALA A 60 4.47 -36.47 -4.76
N ARG A 61 3.27 -36.82 -4.27
CA ARG A 61 2.33 -37.73 -4.95
C ARG A 61 1.33 -37.01 -5.85
N VAL A 62 1.30 -35.68 -5.80
CA VAL A 62 0.41 -34.85 -6.59
C VAL A 62 1.10 -34.47 -7.90
N SER A 63 0.32 -34.23 -8.95
CA SER A 63 0.86 -33.73 -10.22
C SER A 63 1.61 -32.40 -10.01
N ARG A 64 2.68 -32.18 -10.77
CA ARG A 64 3.57 -31.02 -10.60
C ARG A 64 2.91 -29.69 -10.97
N ASP A 65 2.00 -29.73 -11.93
CA ASP A 65 1.20 -28.63 -12.46
C ASP A 65 -0.16 -28.47 -11.74
N ALA A 66 -0.28 -29.08 -10.55
CA ALA A 66 -1.59 -29.17 -9.89
C ALA A 66 -2.10 -27.83 -9.38
N PHE A 67 -1.21 -26.98 -8.88
CA PHE A 67 -1.56 -25.80 -8.11
C PHE A 67 -1.00 -24.54 -8.76
N ALA A 68 -1.89 -23.59 -9.01
CA ALA A 68 -1.50 -22.24 -9.44
C ALA A 68 -1.08 -21.37 -8.24
N THR A 69 -1.63 -21.66 -7.05
CA THR A 69 -1.29 -20.98 -5.80
C THR A 69 -1.01 -21.98 -4.70
N MET A 70 0.06 -21.75 -3.94
CA MET A 70 0.41 -22.55 -2.77
C MET A 70 0.71 -21.65 -1.58
N LEU A 71 -0.03 -21.83 -0.48
CA LEU A 71 0.12 -21.11 0.78
C LEU A 71 0.49 -22.12 1.88
N LEU A 72 1.77 -22.21 2.21
CA LEU A 72 2.30 -23.27 3.07
C LEU A 72 2.90 -22.70 4.35
N THR A 73 2.49 -23.26 5.50
CA THR A 73 3.10 -22.99 6.81
C THR A 73 3.85 -24.22 7.33
N GLY A 74 4.84 -24.01 8.20
CA GLY A 74 5.71 -25.07 8.70
C GLY A 74 6.61 -25.67 7.63
N VAL A 75 7.07 -24.84 6.68
CA VAL A 75 7.97 -25.23 5.59
C VAL A 75 9.39 -25.38 6.12
N ASP A 76 10.03 -26.51 5.83
CA ASP A 76 11.46 -26.74 6.00
C ASP A 76 12.13 -27.02 4.65
N ASP A 77 13.46 -27.20 4.64
CA ASP A 77 14.22 -27.46 3.42
C ASP A 77 13.82 -28.78 2.72
N GLU A 78 13.30 -29.77 3.46
CA GLU A 78 12.83 -31.04 2.88
C GLU A 78 11.56 -30.82 2.06
N LEU A 79 10.59 -30.08 2.62
CA LEU A 79 9.37 -29.71 1.90
C LEU A 79 9.69 -28.79 0.72
N LEU A 80 10.60 -27.84 0.90
CA LEU A 80 11.03 -26.92 -0.15
C LEU A 80 11.63 -27.65 -1.36
N GLY A 81 12.38 -28.73 -1.13
CA GLY A 81 12.88 -29.60 -2.19
C GLY A 81 11.78 -30.29 -2.99
N VAL A 82 10.62 -30.59 -2.40
CA VAL A 82 9.44 -31.09 -3.12
C VAL A 82 8.71 -29.97 -3.84
N VAL A 83 8.53 -28.82 -3.18
CA VAL A 83 7.94 -27.62 -3.78
C VAL A 83 8.68 -27.27 -5.06
N ALA A 84 10.02 -27.26 -5.05
CA ALA A 84 10.87 -27.01 -6.23
C ALA A 84 10.54 -27.86 -7.47
N THR A 85 9.92 -29.03 -7.30
CA THR A 85 9.54 -29.89 -8.43
C THR A 85 8.20 -29.52 -9.07
N MET A 86 7.42 -28.66 -8.42
CA MET A 86 6.15 -28.15 -8.92
C MET A 86 6.38 -27.16 -10.07
N THR A 87 5.37 -26.96 -10.90
CA THR A 87 5.41 -26.09 -12.08
C THR A 87 4.14 -25.24 -12.14
N ASP A 88 4.19 -24.17 -12.93
CA ASP A 88 3.05 -23.29 -13.21
C ASP A 88 2.44 -22.63 -11.96
N ILE A 89 3.29 -22.37 -10.96
CA ILE A 89 2.92 -21.66 -9.74
C ILE A 89 2.98 -20.16 -10.02
N TYR A 90 1.82 -19.52 -9.95
CA TYR A 90 1.64 -18.08 -10.11
C TYR A 90 1.85 -17.32 -8.79
N HIS A 91 1.47 -17.92 -7.66
CA HIS A 91 1.64 -17.34 -6.33
C HIS A 91 2.13 -18.39 -5.32
N LEU A 92 3.25 -18.11 -4.67
CA LEU A 92 3.82 -18.95 -3.64
C LEU A 92 3.99 -18.17 -2.34
N SER A 93 3.44 -18.69 -1.24
CA SER A 93 3.69 -18.20 0.12
C SER A 93 4.29 -19.31 0.97
N LEU A 94 5.48 -19.06 1.52
CA LEU A 94 6.25 -20.00 2.32
C LEU A 94 6.48 -19.40 3.70
N CYS A 95 5.91 -20.03 4.73
CA CYS A 95 6.14 -19.68 6.13
C CYS A 95 6.78 -20.86 6.87
N GLY A 96 7.97 -20.70 7.45
CA GLY A 96 8.62 -21.78 8.20
C GLY A 96 10.12 -21.60 8.49
N GLU A 97 10.80 -22.70 8.76
CA GLU A 97 12.22 -22.74 9.17
C GLU A 97 13.14 -23.16 8.01
N PHE A 98 12.83 -22.76 6.78
CA PHE A 98 13.68 -22.98 5.62
C PHE A 98 14.92 -22.07 5.64
N THR A 99 15.97 -22.49 4.95
CA THR A 99 17.25 -21.78 4.89
C THR A 99 17.52 -21.17 3.52
N ASP A 100 18.46 -20.23 3.43
CA ASP A 100 18.99 -19.73 2.15
C ASP A 100 19.48 -20.87 1.23
N ALA A 101 20.01 -21.95 1.81
CA ALA A 101 20.45 -23.11 1.05
C ALA A 101 19.27 -23.91 0.49
N GLY A 102 18.20 -24.07 1.27
CA GLY A 102 16.94 -24.65 0.81
C GLY A 102 16.31 -23.85 -0.34
N MET A 103 16.30 -22.52 -0.23
CA MET A 103 15.76 -21.62 -1.26
C MET A 103 16.44 -21.80 -2.62
N ARG A 104 17.70 -22.24 -2.67
CA ARG A 104 18.40 -22.54 -3.93
C ARG A 104 17.80 -23.72 -4.70
N ALA A 105 16.96 -24.53 -4.07
CA ALA A 105 16.22 -25.58 -4.78
C ALA A 105 15.17 -25.00 -5.74
N LEU A 106 14.62 -23.81 -5.45
CA LEU A 106 13.64 -23.15 -6.30
C LEU A 106 14.30 -22.50 -7.53
N ASP A 107 14.71 -23.29 -8.51
CA ASP A 107 15.33 -22.82 -9.76
C ASP A 107 14.31 -22.68 -10.91
N TRP A 108 13.12 -22.18 -10.59
CA TRP A 108 12.08 -21.98 -11.59
C TRP A 108 12.42 -20.84 -12.53
N THR A 109 11.95 -20.98 -13.77
CA THR A 109 12.13 -19.99 -14.84
C THR A 109 10.82 -19.45 -15.40
N THR A 110 9.69 -20.05 -15.02
CA THR A 110 8.35 -19.55 -15.37
C THR A 110 8.00 -18.37 -14.47
N ASP A 111 7.56 -17.27 -15.08
CA ASP A 111 7.22 -16.04 -14.37
C ASP A 111 6.16 -16.25 -13.29
N MET A 112 6.36 -15.58 -12.15
CA MET A 112 5.48 -15.60 -11.00
C MET A 112 4.91 -14.22 -10.76
N PHE A 113 3.68 -14.16 -10.26
CA PHE A 113 3.12 -12.90 -9.82
C PHE A 113 3.54 -12.55 -8.41
N ALA A 114 3.50 -13.51 -7.48
CA ALA A 114 3.78 -13.23 -6.08
C ALA A 114 4.65 -14.32 -5.43
N LEU A 115 5.66 -13.88 -4.68
CA LEU A 115 6.48 -14.71 -3.81
C LEU A 115 6.53 -14.09 -2.42
N GLU A 116 6.00 -14.81 -1.44
CA GLU A 116 6.04 -14.42 -0.03
C GLU A 116 6.93 -15.39 0.74
N LEU A 117 7.90 -14.85 1.48
CA LEU A 117 8.82 -15.61 2.31
C LEU A 117 8.71 -15.13 3.75
N ASP A 118 8.38 -16.02 4.67
CA ASP A 118 8.37 -15.77 6.10
C ASP A 118 9.21 -16.82 6.82
N SER A 119 10.39 -16.42 7.27
CA SER A 119 11.27 -17.30 8.04
C SER A 119 11.95 -16.53 9.16
N PRO A 120 12.18 -17.14 10.34
CA PRO A 120 12.88 -16.46 11.43
C PRO A 120 14.23 -15.88 11.00
N HIS A 121 14.93 -16.52 10.06
CA HIS A 121 16.26 -16.13 9.60
C HIS A 121 16.37 -16.18 8.07
N ILE A 122 16.64 -15.03 7.47
CA ILE A 122 16.90 -14.88 6.03
C ILE A 122 18.26 -14.22 5.89
N GLY A 123 19.21 -14.97 5.32
CA GLY A 123 20.62 -14.61 5.33
C GLY A 123 21.07 -13.84 4.09
N PRO A 124 22.37 -13.48 4.05
CA PRO A 124 22.99 -12.74 2.93
C PRO A 124 23.10 -13.57 1.64
N ASP A 125 22.88 -14.88 1.74
CA ASP A 125 23.10 -15.86 0.68
C ASP A 125 21.79 -16.27 -0.02
N LEU A 126 20.68 -15.60 0.32
CA LEU A 126 19.37 -15.78 -0.27
C LEU A 126 19.46 -15.69 -1.79
N ARG A 127 18.89 -16.70 -2.46
CA ARG A 127 18.69 -16.68 -3.90
C ARG A 127 17.20 -16.90 -4.17
N LEU A 128 16.61 -15.95 -4.89
CA LEU A 128 15.25 -16.07 -5.38
C LEU A 128 15.25 -16.85 -6.71
N PRO A 129 14.10 -17.46 -7.09
CA PRO A 129 13.99 -18.22 -8.33
C PRO A 129 14.41 -17.45 -9.57
N GLY A 130 14.89 -18.14 -10.61
CA GLY A 130 15.31 -17.53 -11.88
C GLY A 130 14.23 -16.73 -12.60
N ALA A 131 12.97 -17.10 -12.39
CA ALA A 131 11.76 -16.44 -12.85
C ALA A 131 11.72 -14.94 -12.53
N SER A 132 11.02 -14.16 -13.36
CA SER A 132 10.58 -12.83 -12.91
C SER A 132 9.51 -12.98 -11.83
N VAL A 133 9.47 -12.03 -10.90
CA VAL A 133 8.47 -12.01 -9.83
C VAL A 133 7.96 -10.59 -9.67
N SER A 134 6.66 -10.39 -9.88
CA SER A 134 6.03 -9.06 -9.84
C SER A 134 5.93 -8.48 -8.43
N VAL A 135 5.61 -9.32 -7.44
CA VAL A 135 5.41 -8.94 -6.04
C VAL A 135 6.26 -9.83 -5.16
N ILE A 136 7.14 -9.22 -4.36
CA ILE A 136 8.00 -9.94 -3.42
C ILE A 136 7.74 -9.43 -2.01
N GLU A 137 7.32 -10.34 -1.13
CA GLU A 137 7.21 -10.07 0.30
C GLU A 137 8.19 -10.92 1.09
N ILE A 138 8.88 -10.30 2.04
CA ILE A 138 9.87 -10.96 2.89
C ILE A 138 9.66 -10.54 4.35
N ARG A 139 9.48 -11.53 5.22
CA ARG A 139 9.28 -11.39 6.67
C ARG A 139 10.27 -12.25 7.42
N GLY A 140 10.71 -11.76 8.58
CA GLY A 140 11.59 -12.52 9.46
C GLY A 140 12.15 -11.72 10.62
N ASP A 141 12.57 -12.42 11.68
CA ASP A 141 13.17 -11.78 12.86
C ASP A 141 14.58 -11.25 12.57
N ARG A 142 15.37 -12.03 11.82
CA ARG A 142 16.73 -11.69 11.38
C ARG A 142 16.82 -11.77 9.87
N ILE A 143 16.68 -10.62 9.22
CA ILE A 143 16.88 -10.46 7.77
C ILE A 143 18.20 -9.73 7.55
N ASP A 144 19.08 -10.31 6.76
CA ASP A 144 20.30 -9.65 6.29
C ASP A 144 19.99 -8.70 5.12
N ASP A 145 20.67 -7.55 5.07
CA ASP A 145 20.45 -6.55 4.01
C ASP A 145 20.83 -7.07 2.61
N GLY A 146 21.61 -8.16 2.48
CA GLY A 146 21.86 -8.84 1.20
C GLY A 146 20.58 -9.26 0.46
N VAL A 147 19.44 -9.33 1.15
CA VAL A 147 18.12 -9.54 0.56
C VAL A 147 17.78 -8.52 -0.53
N PHE A 148 18.21 -7.26 -0.38
CA PHE A 148 17.88 -6.21 -1.35
C PHE A 148 18.50 -6.49 -2.72
N ASP A 149 19.70 -7.08 -2.77
CA ASP A 149 20.33 -7.48 -4.04
C ASP A 149 19.59 -8.64 -4.70
N ALA A 150 19.15 -9.62 -3.90
CA ALA A 150 18.39 -10.77 -4.38
C ALA A 150 17.04 -10.34 -4.98
N VAL A 151 16.37 -9.39 -4.32
CA VAL A 151 15.10 -8.80 -4.76
C VAL A 151 15.30 -7.92 -6.00
N ALA A 152 16.29 -7.02 -5.99
CA ALA A 152 16.55 -6.13 -7.11
C ALA A 152 16.83 -6.89 -8.41
N ALA A 153 17.51 -8.03 -8.33
CA ALA A 153 17.79 -8.90 -9.47
C ALA A 153 16.53 -9.51 -10.13
N LYS A 154 15.35 -9.39 -9.50
CA LYS A 154 14.07 -9.83 -10.05
C LYS A 154 13.29 -8.74 -10.76
N ASN A 155 13.70 -7.47 -10.61
CA ASN A 155 13.00 -6.30 -11.14
C ASN A 155 11.48 -6.30 -10.84
N PRO A 156 11.06 -6.45 -9.56
CA PRO A 156 9.65 -6.51 -9.18
C PRO A 156 8.95 -5.14 -9.31
N PHE A 157 7.62 -5.15 -9.41
CA PHE A 157 6.78 -3.94 -9.29
C PHE A 157 6.56 -3.54 -7.83
N THR A 158 6.41 -4.53 -6.94
CA THR A 158 6.14 -4.31 -5.52
C THR A 158 7.10 -5.09 -4.64
N VAL A 159 7.67 -4.42 -3.64
CA VAL A 159 8.55 -5.02 -2.64
C VAL A 159 8.06 -4.68 -1.25
N ASP A 160 7.93 -5.70 -0.40
CA ASP A 160 7.61 -5.51 1.00
C ASP A 160 8.55 -6.33 1.90
N ILE A 161 9.47 -5.66 2.60
CA ILE A 161 10.47 -6.32 3.46
C ILE A 161 10.31 -5.82 4.90
N ALA A 162 10.02 -6.73 5.82
CA ALA A 162 9.77 -6.40 7.21
C ALA A 162 10.53 -7.32 8.16
N GLY A 163 11.41 -6.75 8.98
CA GLY A 163 12.12 -7.47 10.02
C GLY A 163 12.80 -6.53 11.02
N PRO A 164 12.77 -6.81 12.33
CA PRO A 164 13.29 -5.90 13.34
C PRO A 164 14.81 -5.71 13.27
N ALA A 165 15.55 -6.66 12.68
CA ALA A 165 17.00 -6.58 12.48
C ALA A 165 17.42 -5.89 11.17
N LEU A 166 16.48 -5.62 10.26
CA LEU A 166 16.76 -5.01 8.96
C LEU A 166 17.32 -3.59 9.16
N THR A 167 18.47 -3.29 8.53
CA THR A 167 19.12 -1.97 8.68
C THR A 167 18.94 -1.10 7.45
N GLY A 168 18.76 -1.70 6.27
CA GLY A 168 18.62 -0.96 5.02
C GLY A 168 19.95 -0.49 4.42
N ALA A 169 21.09 -0.94 4.93
CA ALA A 169 22.42 -0.54 4.44
C ALA A 169 22.63 -0.90 2.95
N ARG A 170 21.92 -1.90 2.43
CA ARG A 170 21.93 -2.28 1.01
C ARG A 170 20.64 -1.93 0.27
N LEU A 171 19.77 -1.10 0.85
CA LEU A 171 18.53 -0.66 0.21
C LEU A 171 18.78 -0.03 -1.17
N ALA A 172 19.91 0.66 -1.34
CA ALA A 172 20.30 1.25 -2.60
C ALA A 172 20.44 0.23 -3.76
N ALA A 173 20.59 -1.07 -3.47
CA ALA A 173 20.60 -2.12 -4.49
C ALA A 173 19.30 -2.17 -5.32
N LEU A 174 18.17 -1.69 -4.76
CA LEU A 174 16.90 -1.60 -5.48
C LEU A 174 16.95 -0.67 -6.70
N ALA A 175 17.97 0.19 -6.84
CA ALA A 175 18.23 0.95 -8.07
C ALA A 175 18.34 0.06 -9.32
N ALA A 176 18.72 -1.22 -9.16
CA ALA A 176 18.77 -2.18 -10.26
C ALA A 176 17.40 -2.73 -10.69
N ALA A 177 16.30 -2.30 -10.06
CA ALA A 177 14.93 -2.65 -10.39
C ALA A 177 14.15 -1.42 -10.93
N PRO A 178 14.32 -1.05 -12.21
CA PRO A 178 13.65 0.13 -12.78
C PRO A 178 12.11 0.02 -12.84
N GLU A 179 11.53 -1.18 -12.81
CA GLU A 179 10.07 -1.38 -12.82
C GLU A 179 9.43 -1.28 -11.42
N LEU A 180 10.24 -1.06 -10.38
CA LEU A 180 9.75 -0.94 -9.02
C LEU A 180 8.88 0.31 -8.84
N GLU A 181 7.63 0.12 -8.45
CA GLU A 181 6.64 1.20 -8.24
C GLU A 181 6.29 1.38 -6.76
N GLU A 182 6.24 0.30 -5.99
CA GLU A 182 5.83 0.30 -4.58
C GLU A 182 6.85 -0.39 -3.68
N VAL A 183 7.24 0.29 -2.61
CA VAL A 183 8.20 -0.20 -1.62
C VAL A 183 7.66 -0.05 -0.21
N ARG A 184 7.55 -1.16 0.52
CA ARG A 184 7.34 -1.19 1.97
C ARG A 184 8.55 -1.75 2.69
N ILE A 185 9.08 -0.98 3.65
CA ILE A 185 10.23 -1.38 4.45
C ILE A 185 9.95 -1.10 5.91
N THR A 186 9.96 -2.17 6.70
CA THR A 186 9.82 -2.09 8.16
C THR A 186 11.07 -2.65 8.83
N GLY A 187 11.93 -1.76 9.34
CA GLY A 187 13.15 -2.12 10.05
C GLY A 187 13.51 -1.06 11.10
N ARG A 188 14.24 -1.45 12.15
CA ARG A 188 14.54 -0.52 13.27
C ARG A 188 15.67 0.47 12.94
N ALA A 189 16.63 0.10 12.11
CA ALA A 189 17.83 0.90 11.89
C ALA A 189 17.84 1.69 10.55
N LEU A 190 16.68 1.90 9.93
CA LEU A 190 16.56 2.60 8.66
C LEU A 190 16.93 4.09 8.81
N ARG A 191 17.77 4.61 7.90
CA ARG A 191 18.24 6.01 7.86
C ARG A 191 17.92 6.66 6.52
N ALA A 192 17.88 7.99 6.49
CA ALA A 192 17.61 8.78 5.29
C ALA A 192 18.54 8.43 4.11
N GLU A 193 19.84 8.28 4.38
CA GLU A 193 20.86 7.95 3.37
C GLU A 193 20.60 6.63 2.63
N HIS A 194 19.88 5.69 3.27
CA HIS A 194 19.55 4.40 2.66
C HIS A 194 18.55 4.56 1.49
N LEU A 195 17.74 5.63 1.47
CA LEU A 195 16.77 5.87 0.40
C LEU A 195 17.41 6.32 -0.92
N ALA A 196 18.70 6.67 -0.94
CA ALA A 196 19.34 7.31 -2.09
C ALA A 196 19.19 6.51 -3.39
N GLY A 197 19.25 5.18 -3.34
CA GLY A 197 19.08 4.34 -4.54
C GLY A 197 17.65 4.32 -5.09
N LEU A 198 16.63 4.70 -4.32
CA LEU A 198 15.26 4.80 -4.82
C LEU A 198 15.12 5.93 -5.86
N ALA A 199 16.01 6.92 -5.87
CA ALA A 199 15.98 7.99 -6.87
C ALA A 199 16.20 7.49 -8.32
N GLU A 200 16.80 6.31 -8.49
CA GLU A 200 17.05 5.68 -9.80
C GLU A 200 15.92 4.73 -10.23
N THR A 201 14.87 4.58 -9.41
CA THR A 201 13.75 3.65 -9.64
C THR A 201 12.48 4.36 -10.13
N GLY A 202 11.46 3.58 -10.48
CA GLY A 202 10.11 4.05 -10.79
C GLY A 202 9.22 4.34 -9.57
N VAL A 203 9.77 4.31 -8.34
CA VAL A 203 8.95 4.26 -7.13
C VAL A 203 8.04 5.48 -6.98
N THR A 204 6.75 5.20 -6.88
CA THR A 204 5.70 6.19 -6.65
C THR A 204 5.07 6.08 -5.26
N ALA A 205 5.22 4.95 -4.57
CA ALA A 205 4.70 4.76 -3.22
C ALA A 205 5.77 4.16 -2.29
N LEU A 206 5.99 4.81 -1.14
CA LEU A 206 6.95 4.38 -0.12
C LEU A 206 6.28 4.28 1.25
N TYR A 207 6.36 3.10 1.84
CA TYR A 207 5.85 2.80 3.18
C TYR A 207 7.05 2.51 4.08
N VAL A 208 7.30 3.36 5.07
CA VAL A 208 8.45 3.23 5.95
C VAL A 208 8.06 3.45 7.39
N LYS A 209 8.75 2.73 8.28
CA LYS A 209 8.64 2.90 9.73
C LYS A 209 9.98 3.31 10.35
N PRO A 210 10.44 4.55 10.12
CA PRO A 210 11.70 5.01 10.69
C PRO A 210 11.57 5.26 12.19
N GLU A 211 12.66 5.06 12.95
CA GLU A 211 12.72 5.45 14.37
C GLU A 211 12.62 6.96 14.58
N ARG A 212 13.12 7.74 13.61
CA ARG A 212 13.07 9.20 13.60
C ARG A 212 13.03 9.72 12.17
N ILE A 213 12.27 10.78 11.96
CA ILE A 213 12.30 11.57 10.72
C ILE A 213 12.86 12.95 11.07
N ASP A 214 13.90 13.37 10.36
CA ASP A 214 14.58 14.66 10.50
C ASP A 214 14.74 15.33 9.12
N ALA A 215 15.48 16.44 9.04
CA ALA A 215 15.64 17.18 7.79
C ALA A 215 16.27 16.31 6.68
N ASP A 216 17.21 15.44 7.02
CA ASP A 216 17.89 14.56 6.07
C ASP A 216 16.89 13.57 5.44
N TRP A 217 15.95 13.05 6.23
CA TRP A 217 14.86 12.22 5.70
C TRP A 217 13.97 12.96 4.70
N ILE A 218 13.65 14.22 4.99
CA ILE A 218 12.84 15.04 4.09
C ILE A 218 13.57 15.29 2.78
N ASP A 219 14.85 15.62 2.85
CA ASP A 219 15.69 15.82 1.67
C ASP A 219 15.82 14.52 0.85
N ALA A 220 15.99 13.38 1.53
CA ALA A 220 16.04 12.07 0.87
C ALA A 220 14.71 11.73 0.17
N LEU A 221 13.56 11.95 0.81
CA LEU A 221 12.24 11.72 0.22
C LEU A 221 11.97 12.65 -0.97
N LEU A 222 12.36 13.92 -0.88
CA LEU A 222 12.27 14.87 -2.00
C LEU A 222 13.20 14.48 -3.15
N GLY A 223 14.34 13.85 -2.83
CA GLY A 223 15.32 13.34 -3.80
C GLY A 223 14.83 12.18 -4.65
N VAL A 224 13.71 11.52 -4.29
CA VAL A 224 13.09 10.47 -5.11
C VAL A 224 12.10 11.13 -6.08
N PRO A 225 12.39 11.27 -7.38
CA PRO A 225 11.65 12.17 -8.26
C PRO A 225 10.18 11.78 -8.44
N GLN A 226 9.91 10.49 -8.63
CA GLN A 226 8.59 9.93 -8.95
C GLN A 226 7.70 9.68 -7.72
N LEU A 227 8.24 9.83 -6.50
CA LEU A 227 7.54 9.49 -5.27
C LEU A 227 6.28 10.33 -5.10
N ARG A 228 5.10 9.74 -4.96
CA ARG A 228 3.84 10.47 -4.78
C ARG A 228 3.23 10.21 -3.41
N SER A 229 3.25 8.95 -2.97
CA SER A 229 2.67 8.54 -1.70
C SER A 229 3.76 8.14 -0.73
N ILE A 230 3.70 8.68 0.49
CA ILE A 230 4.59 8.38 1.59
C ILE A 230 3.72 7.96 2.77
N GLU A 231 3.86 6.72 3.23
CA GLU A 231 3.18 6.24 4.43
C GLU A 231 4.20 6.05 5.55
N LEU A 232 4.05 6.88 6.59
CA LEU A 232 4.93 6.91 7.75
C LEU A 232 4.23 6.21 8.91
N GLU A 233 4.53 4.93 9.13
CA GLU A 233 3.89 4.21 10.24
C GLU A 233 4.36 4.74 11.60
N GLN A 234 3.41 5.12 12.47
CA GLN A 234 3.67 5.54 13.85
C GLN A 234 4.61 6.75 14.00
N PHE A 235 4.56 7.68 13.03
CA PHE A 235 5.40 8.88 13.06
C PHE A 235 4.95 9.88 14.14
N ASP A 236 5.88 10.20 15.04
CA ASP A 236 5.80 11.33 15.97
C ASP A 236 6.47 12.56 15.32
N PRO A 237 5.73 13.64 15.04
CA PRO A 237 6.25 14.85 14.41
C PRO A 237 7.01 15.78 15.35
N ALA A 238 7.10 15.46 16.65
CA ALA A 238 7.85 16.25 17.63
C ALA A 238 9.31 16.61 17.25
N PRO A 239 10.06 15.88 16.38
CA PRO A 239 11.36 16.33 15.90
C PRO A 239 11.33 17.12 14.58
N LEU A 240 10.23 17.14 13.83
CA LEU A 240 10.16 17.83 12.53
C LEU A 240 9.50 19.19 12.64
N SER A 241 10.18 20.20 12.08
CA SER A 241 9.57 21.51 11.99
C SER A 241 8.35 21.52 11.04
N PRO A 242 7.35 22.33 11.34
CA PRO A 242 6.39 22.91 10.38
C PRO A 242 6.81 22.95 8.90
N ARG A 243 7.98 23.56 8.68
CA ARG A 243 8.55 23.85 7.37
C ARG A 243 9.01 22.57 6.68
N HIS A 244 9.43 21.56 7.42
CA HIS A 244 9.87 20.29 6.88
C HIS A 244 8.72 19.50 6.23
N LEU A 245 7.56 19.41 6.90
CA LEU A 245 6.39 18.75 6.32
C LEU A 245 5.83 19.55 5.14
N GLY A 246 5.79 20.89 5.26
CA GLY A 246 5.37 21.78 4.19
C GLY A 246 6.17 21.60 2.89
N ARG A 247 7.48 21.31 2.98
CA ARG A 247 8.30 21.03 1.79
C ARG A 247 7.85 19.79 1.01
N LEU A 248 7.45 18.71 1.70
CA LEU A 248 6.91 17.51 1.04
C LEU A 248 5.57 17.82 0.35
N LEU A 249 4.67 18.52 1.05
CA LEU A 249 3.35 18.85 0.50
C LEU A 249 3.46 19.79 -0.72
N THR A 250 4.29 20.83 -0.66
CA THR A 250 4.53 21.75 -1.79
C THR A 250 5.16 21.06 -2.99
N ALA A 251 5.92 19.99 -2.77
CA ALA A 251 6.45 19.14 -3.84
C ALA A 251 5.41 18.14 -4.40
N GLY A 252 4.14 18.24 -4.00
CA GLY A 252 3.05 17.37 -4.48
C GLY A 252 3.08 15.96 -3.88
N ARG A 253 3.78 15.76 -2.75
CA ARG A 253 3.85 14.46 -2.06
C ARG A 253 2.66 14.33 -1.10
N GLN A 254 1.97 13.18 -1.15
CA GLN A 254 0.99 12.77 -0.16
C GLN A 254 1.69 12.10 1.02
N VAL A 255 1.45 12.56 2.25
CA VAL A 255 2.05 11.99 3.47
C VAL A 255 0.96 11.47 4.40
N ASN A 256 0.97 10.16 4.66
CA ASN A 256 0.04 9.46 5.55
C ASN A 256 0.74 9.01 6.84
N GLY A 257 -0.01 8.81 7.93
CA GLY A 257 0.50 8.21 9.18
C GLY A 257 1.13 9.16 10.21
N VAL A 258 1.04 10.48 9.98
CA VAL A 258 1.48 11.52 10.93
C VAL A 258 0.54 11.58 12.15
N ARG A 259 1.06 11.36 13.37
CA ARG A 259 0.34 11.59 14.63
C ARG A 259 0.74 12.94 15.23
N ALA A 260 0.35 14.05 14.60
CA ALA A 260 0.65 15.37 15.17
C ALA A 260 -0.35 15.81 16.23
N GLY A 261 0.16 16.42 17.30
CA GLY A 261 -0.70 17.17 18.21
C GLY A 261 -1.15 18.49 17.58
N ALA A 262 -2.42 18.85 17.74
CA ALA A 262 -3.01 20.11 17.24
C ALA A 262 -2.23 21.37 17.66
N ALA A 263 -1.51 21.35 18.79
CA ALA A 263 -0.68 22.47 19.23
C ALA A 263 0.63 22.63 18.42
N GLU A 264 1.18 21.53 17.90
CA GLU A 264 2.43 21.54 17.11
C GLU A 264 2.16 21.88 15.64
N LEU A 265 1.03 21.43 15.07
CA LEU A 265 0.57 21.87 13.74
C LEU A 265 0.03 23.31 13.72
N ALA A 266 -0.56 23.79 14.83
CA ALA A 266 -0.95 25.19 14.95
C ALA A 266 0.26 26.13 15.18
N ALA A 267 1.27 25.70 15.95
CA ALA A 267 2.55 26.42 16.04
C ALA A 267 3.28 26.45 14.69
N THR A 268 3.06 25.42 13.88
CA THR A 268 3.54 25.28 12.50
C THR A 268 2.95 26.27 11.52
N ALA A 269 1.63 26.40 11.51
CA ALA A 269 0.94 27.43 10.76
C ALA A 269 1.40 28.84 11.20
N ALA A 270 1.59 29.05 12.51
CA ALA A 270 1.98 30.34 13.07
C ALA A 270 3.42 30.77 12.72
N GLU A 271 4.40 29.86 12.65
CA GLU A 271 5.79 30.17 12.25
C GLU A 271 5.98 30.39 10.73
N LEU A 272 5.06 29.88 9.91
CA LEU A 272 5.00 30.16 8.47
C LEU A 272 4.35 31.52 8.18
N ALA A 273 3.54 32.04 9.12
CA ALA A 273 2.85 33.33 9.01
C ALA A 273 3.73 34.57 9.32
N VAL A 274 5.03 34.41 9.57
CA VAL A 274 5.93 35.54 9.86
C VAL A 274 7.02 35.69 8.79
N SER A 275 6.63 36.27 7.65
CA SER A 275 7.41 37.33 7.01
C SER A 275 6.52 38.16 6.07
N GLU A 276 6.31 39.41 6.49
CA GLU A 276 5.87 40.61 5.75
C GLU A 276 4.39 40.76 5.32
N ASP A 277 3.65 41.37 6.26
CA ASP A 277 2.68 42.46 6.13
C ASP A 277 2.37 43.00 4.71
N VAL A 278 1.14 42.79 4.21
CA VAL A 278 0.36 43.79 3.45
C VAL A 278 -1.14 43.55 3.63
N GLY A 279 -1.83 44.52 4.21
CA GLY A 279 -3.05 45.15 3.67
C GLY A 279 -4.32 44.29 3.49
N GLY A 280 -5.29 44.51 4.38
CA GLY A 280 -6.60 43.87 4.34
C GLY A 280 -7.45 44.18 3.11
N ALA A 281 -8.28 43.19 2.77
CA ALA A 281 -9.50 43.34 1.98
C ALA A 281 -10.59 42.48 2.62
N GLU A 282 -11.75 43.07 2.88
CA GLU A 282 -12.94 42.41 3.44
C GLU A 282 -13.47 41.33 2.48
N ALA A 283 -13.79 40.16 3.05
CA ALA A 283 -14.48 39.08 2.37
C ALA A 283 -15.99 39.38 2.27
N PRO A 284 -16.67 39.03 1.16
CA PRO A 284 -18.12 39.16 1.08
C PRO A 284 -18.80 38.02 1.84
N GLU A 285 -19.88 38.34 2.55
CA GLU A 285 -20.77 37.35 3.17
C GLU A 285 -21.58 36.61 2.11
N SER A 286 -21.58 35.27 2.16
CA SER A 286 -22.72 34.49 1.66
C SER A 286 -22.98 33.21 2.47
N SER A 287 -24.10 33.24 3.18
CA SER A 287 -25.07 32.18 3.49
C SER A 287 -24.57 30.78 3.87
N GLY A 288 -24.79 30.43 5.14
CA GLY A 288 -24.51 29.11 5.68
C GLY A 288 -25.34 27.98 5.06
N LEU A 289 -24.70 26.81 5.01
CA LEU A 289 -25.33 25.50 5.01
C LEU A 289 -24.52 24.60 5.95
N ALA A 290 -25.13 24.22 7.06
CA ALA A 290 -24.58 23.22 7.96
C ALA A 290 -24.74 21.84 7.30
N GLY A 291 -23.64 21.30 6.75
CA GLY A 291 -23.56 19.95 6.20
C GLY A 291 -22.66 19.85 4.96
N LEU A 292 -22.18 18.64 4.65
CA LEU A 292 -21.48 18.39 3.38
C LEU A 292 -22.48 18.47 2.22
N ARG A 293 -22.20 19.31 1.23
CA ARG A 293 -23.01 19.44 0.01
C ARG A 293 -22.83 18.20 -0.87
N SER A 294 -23.91 17.51 -1.22
CA SER A 294 -23.84 16.42 -2.18
C SER A 294 -23.67 16.98 -3.59
N ILE A 295 -22.65 16.52 -4.31
CA ILE A 295 -22.36 16.91 -5.68
C ILE A 295 -22.46 15.67 -6.56
N THR A 296 -23.31 15.72 -7.57
CA THR A 296 -23.47 14.63 -8.55
C THR A 296 -23.10 15.03 -9.97
N ASP A 297 -22.88 16.32 -10.21
CA ASP A 297 -22.53 16.87 -11.52
C ASP A 297 -21.12 17.48 -11.51
N ALA A 298 -20.36 17.26 -12.59
CA ALA A 298 -18.98 17.71 -12.68
C ALA A 298 -18.85 19.24 -12.75
N ALA A 299 -19.76 19.91 -13.45
CA ALA A 299 -19.74 21.37 -13.58
C ALA A 299 -20.12 22.06 -12.26
N GLU A 300 -21.00 21.44 -11.47
CA GLU A 300 -21.29 21.90 -10.11
C GLU A 300 -20.04 21.84 -9.22
N PHE A 301 -19.26 20.76 -9.31
CA PHE A 301 -17.99 20.68 -8.58
C PHE A 301 -16.98 21.72 -9.04
N ASP A 302 -16.85 21.93 -10.36
CA ASP A 302 -15.93 22.92 -10.90
C ASP A 302 -16.31 24.34 -10.46
N ALA A 303 -17.61 24.63 -10.36
CA ALA A 303 -18.11 25.87 -9.79
C ALA A 303 -17.73 26.01 -8.30
N VAL A 304 -17.84 24.93 -7.52
CA VAL A 304 -17.43 24.93 -6.10
C VAL A 304 -15.93 25.16 -5.95
N LEU A 305 -15.09 24.56 -6.79
CA LEU A 305 -13.65 24.83 -6.80
C LEU A 305 -13.31 26.30 -7.13
N ALA A 306 -14.17 26.96 -7.92
CA ALA A 306 -14.02 28.36 -8.29
C ALA A 306 -14.50 29.36 -7.22
N GLU A 307 -15.10 28.89 -6.11
CA GLU A 307 -15.59 29.75 -5.01
C GLU A 307 -14.44 30.45 -4.23
N GLY A 308 -13.18 30.07 -4.47
CA GLY A 308 -12.01 30.73 -3.90
C GLY A 308 -11.80 30.45 -2.41
N VAL A 309 -12.39 29.36 -1.91
CA VAL A 309 -12.11 28.79 -0.59
C VAL A 309 -11.73 27.32 -0.75
N PRO A 310 -10.95 26.74 0.17
CA PRO A 310 -10.62 25.32 0.12
C PRO A 310 -11.85 24.42 0.12
N VAL A 311 -11.81 23.35 -0.66
CA VAL A 311 -12.91 22.40 -0.84
C VAL A 311 -12.51 21.03 -0.30
N LEU A 312 -13.22 20.54 0.71
CA LEU A 312 -13.06 19.20 1.26
C LEU A 312 -14.05 18.24 0.61
N VAL A 313 -13.57 17.25 -0.13
CA VAL A 313 -14.35 16.24 -0.84
C VAL A 313 -14.32 14.93 -0.08
N GLN A 314 -15.49 14.36 0.23
CA GLN A 314 -15.63 12.97 0.66
C GLN A 314 -16.12 12.12 -0.52
N LEU A 315 -15.27 11.24 -1.04
CA LEU A 315 -15.69 10.13 -1.90
C LEU A 315 -16.32 9.03 -1.05
N THR A 316 -17.55 8.65 -1.37
CA THR A 316 -18.37 7.72 -0.60
C THR A 316 -19.11 6.74 -1.51
N ALA A 317 -19.68 5.69 -0.92
CA ALA A 317 -20.66 4.83 -1.58
C ALA A 317 -21.76 4.41 -0.60
N THR A 318 -22.92 4.00 -1.12
CA THR A 318 -24.08 3.61 -0.28
C THR A 318 -23.82 2.34 0.54
N TRP A 319 -23.03 1.42 -0.01
CA TRP A 319 -22.61 0.16 0.62
C TRP A 319 -21.45 0.34 1.61
N CYS A 320 -20.83 1.53 1.68
CA CYS A 320 -19.66 1.78 2.50
C CYS A 320 -20.02 1.98 3.99
N GLY A 321 -19.71 0.97 4.81
CA GLY A 321 -19.87 1.02 6.26
C GLY A 321 -19.08 2.14 6.95
N PRO A 322 -17.75 2.25 6.76
CA PRO A 322 -16.93 3.29 7.39
C PRO A 322 -17.32 4.72 7.00
N CYS A 323 -17.85 4.93 5.79
CA CYS A 323 -18.29 6.24 5.32
C CYS A 323 -19.38 6.86 6.22
N ARG A 324 -20.26 6.03 6.80
CA ARG A 324 -21.31 6.48 7.73
C ARG A 324 -20.74 7.05 9.04
N HIS A 325 -19.60 6.54 9.49
CA HIS A 325 -18.92 7.05 10.67
C HIS A 325 -18.12 8.32 10.37
N LEU A 326 -17.52 8.41 9.18
CA LEU A 326 -16.70 9.55 8.78
C LEU A 326 -17.51 10.82 8.48
N LYS A 327 -18.66 10.69 7.82
CA LYS A 327 -19.51 11.82 7.44
C LYS A 327 -19.81 12.79 8.59
N PRO A 328 -20.32 12.36 9.76
CA PRO A 328 -20.61 13.29 10.86
C PRO A 328 -19.35 13.92 11.48
N ILE A 329 -18.17 13.30 11.31
CA ILE A 329 -16.90 13.91 11.73
C ILE A 329 -16.58 15.06 10.78
N LEU A 330 -16.61 14.83 9.47
CA LEU A 330 -16.34 15.85 8.46
C LEU A 330 -17.31 17.03 8.55
N GLU A 331 -18.60 16.78 8.81
CA GLU A 331 -19.60 17.84 9.01
C GLU A 331 -19.25 18.75 10.19
N ARG A 332 -18.79 18.18 11.32
CA ARG A 332 -18.36 18.96 12.49
C ARG A 332 -17.09 19.75 12.20
N VAL A 333 -16.11 19.13 11.53
CA VAL A 333 -14.87 19.80 11.15
C VAL A 333 -15.17 21.00 10.25
N VAL A 334 -15.87 20.79 9.14
CA VAL A 334 -16.21 21.86 8.17
C VAL A 334 -17.00 22.99 8.84
N ALA A 335 -17.96 22.65 9.73
CA ALA A 335 -18.68 23.65 10.51
C ALA A 335 -17.74 24.50 11.40
N GLY A 336 -16.69 23.90 11.97
CA GLY A 336 -15.67 24.59 12.76
C GLY A 336 -14.82 25.61 11.99
N PHE A 337 -14.76 25.51 10.65
CA PHE A 337 -14.05 26.48 9.81
C PHE A 337 -14.86 27.74 9.48
N SER A 338 -16.14 27.82 9.88
CA SER A 338 -16.98 29.01 9.76
C SER A 338 -17.01 29.61 8.35
N GLY A 339 -17.14 28.74 7.33
CA GLY A 339 -17.19 29.16 5.92
C GLY A 339 -15.83 29.36 5.24
N ARG A 340 -14.71 29.14 5.96
CA ARG A 340 -13.37 29.13 5.35
C ARG A 340 -13.04 27.85 4.59
N VAL A 341 -13.91 26.83 4.65
CA VAL A 341 -13.78 25.56 3.92
C VAL A 341 -15.18 25.16 3.46
N THR A 342 -15.32 24.79 2.20
CA THR A 342 -16.53 24.20 1.65
C THR A 342 -16.43 22.68 1.70
N GLY A 343 -17.39 22.03 2.37
CA GLY A 343 -17.46 20.58 2.43
C GLY A 343 -18.39 20.00 1.36
N VAL A 344 -17.91 19.03 0.60
CA VAL A 344 -18.70 18.30 -0.41
C VAL A 344 -18.59 16.79 -0.24
N VAL A 345 -19.62 16.08 -0.69
CA VAL A 345 -19.66 14.62 -0.75
C VAL A 345 -20.02 14.17 -2.16
N VAL A 346 -19.28 13.20 -2.67
CA VAL A 346 -19.43 12.63 -4.01
C VAL A 346 -19.64 11.13 -3.87
N ASP A 347 -20.81 10.66 -4.29
CA ASP A 347 -21.12 9.23 -4.34
C ASP A 347 -20.56 8.65 -5.64
N ILE A 348 -19.60 7.74 -5.54
CA ILE A 348 -18.89 7.17 -6.68
C ILE A 348 -19.79 6.34 -7.59
N ASP A 349 -20.84 5.71 -7.04
CA ASP A 349 -21.79 4.90 -7.83
C ASP A 349 -22.75 5.77 -8.64
N ARG A 350 -22.89 7.06 -8.25
CA ARG A 350 -23.84 8.01 -8.84
C ARG A 350 -23.18 9.11 -9.65
N SER A 351 -21.85 9.16 -9.65
CA SER A 351 -21.08 10.26 -10.22
C SER A 351 -19.97 9.69 -11.11
N PRO A 352 -20.26 9.32 -12.38
CA PRO A 352 -19.25 8.74 -13.27
C PRO A 352 -17.99 9.62 -13.43
N TRP A 353 -18.15 10.94 -13.31
CA TRP A 353 -17.04 11.90 -13.35
C TRP A 353 -16.08 11.77 -12.15
N ALA A 354 -16.45 11.07 -11.07
CA ALA A 354 -15.59 10.83 -9.92
C ALA A 354 -14.35 10.01 -10.27
N GLU A 355 -14.32 9.33 -11.43
CA GLU A 355 -13.11 8.72 -12.00
C GLU A 355 -11.93 9.70 -12.08
N ARG A 356 -12.20 11.01 -12.26
CA ARG A 356 -11.15 12.04 -12.30
C ARG A 356 -10.32 12.17 -11.03
N PHE A 357 -10.81 11.64 -9.91
CA PHE A 357 -10.09 11.65 -8.64
C PHE A 357 -9.09 10.49 -8.53
N ASP A 358 -9.08 9.53 -9.47
CA ASP A 358 -8.19 8.35 -9.43
C ASP A 358 -8.18 7.65 -8.06
N SER A 359 -9.39 7.45 -7.49
CA SER A 359 -9.56 6.82 -6.19
C SER A 359 -10.00 5.36 -6.36
N ARG A 360 -9.19 4.43 -5.83
CA ARG A 360 -9.46 2.98 -5.89
C ARG A 360 -10.22 2.44 -4.68
N SER A 361 -10.57 3.29 -3.71
CA SER A 361 -11.26 2.88 -2.48
C SER A 361 -12.15 4.00 -1.90
N VAL A 362 -13.07 3.64 -0.99
CA VAL A 362 -13.90 4.56 -0.20
C VAL A 362 -13.94 4.13 1.27
N PRO A 363 -14.01 5.06 2.25
CA PRO A 363 -14.02 6.51 2.04
C PRO A 363 -12.64 7.04 1.66
N THR A 364 -12.60 7.94 0.68
CA THR A 364 -11.43 8.75 0.37
C THR A 364 -11.80 10.20 0.60
N VAL A 365 -10.93 10.96 1.24
CA VAL A 365 -11.13 12.38 1.51
C VAL A 365 -10.02 13.16 0.84
N ILE A 366 -10.39 14.21 0.11
CA ILE A 366 -9.48 15.03 -0.70
C ILE A 366 -9.73 16.49 -0.35
N ALA A 367 -8.70 17.28 -0.09
CA ALA A 367 -8.84 18.74 0.03
C ALA A 367 -8.22 19.43 -1.18
N PHE A 368 -8.92 20.43 -1.70
CA PHE A 368 -8.46 21.31 -2.76
C PHE A 368 -8.23 22.72 -2.23
N ALA A 369 -7.15 23.36 -2.66
CA ALA A 369 -6.86 24.78 -2.43
C ALA A 369 -6.24 25.36 -3.71
N GLY A 370 -6.65 26.57 -4.10
CA GLY A 370 -6.26 27.19 -5.36
C GLY A 370 -6.58 26.33 -6.59
N GLY A 371 -7.68 25.56 -6.54
CA GLY A 371 -8.07 24.62 -7.60
C GLY A 371 -7.17 23.38 -7.75
N ARG A 372 -6.20 23.18 -6.86
CA ARG A 372 -5.28 22.04 -6.85
C ARG A 372 -5.57 21.13 -5.67
N GLU A 373 -5.40 19.83 -5.86
CA GLU A 373 -5.39 18.89 -4.76
C GLU A 373 -4.18 19.18 -3.87
N VAL A 374 -4.42 19.45 -2.58
CA VAL A 374 -3.38 19.73 -1.58
C VAL A 374 -3.30 18.66 -0.49
N LEU A 375 -4.31 17.80 -0.41
CA LEU A 375 -4.39 16.77 0.61
C LEU A 375 -5.27 15.61 0.15
N ARG A 376 -4.87 14.38 0.49
CA ARG A 376 -5.68 13.17 0.32
C ARG A 376 -5.43 12.19 1.44
N PHE A 377 -6.47 11.50 1.90
CA PHE A 377 -6.34 10.30 2.75
C PHE A 377 -7.46 9.30 2.48
N VAL A 378 -7.19 8.03 2.79
CA VAL A 378 -8.16 6.93 2.73
C VAL A 378 -8.53 6.51 4.16
N GLY A 379 -9.80 6.16 4.36
CA GLY A 379 -10.32 5.62 5.60
C GLY A 379 -10.81 6.67 6.59
N VAL A 380 -11.10 6.23 7.83
CA VAL A 380 -11.58 7.10 8.90
C VAL A 380 -10.40 7.69 9.66
N ARG A 381 -10.42 9.00 9.89
CA ARG A 381 -9.46 9.74 10.73
C ARG A 381 -10.20 10.43 11.88
N SER A 382 -9.48 10.82 12.93
CA SER A 382 -10.09 11.54 14.04
C SER A 382 -10.47 12.96 13.64
N GLU A 383 -11.44 13.57 14.32
CA GLU A 383 -11.84 14.96 14.11
C GLU A 383 -10.63 15.91 14.21
N ARG A 384 -9.76 15.66 15.19
CA ARG A 384 -8.53 16.43 15.41
C ARG A 384 -7.59 16.38 14.21
N ASP A 385 -7.35 15.18 13.65
CA ASP A 385 -6.43 15.01 12.53
C ASP A 385 -6.95 15.74 11.29
N ILE A 386 -8.25 15.59 11.00
CA ILE A 386 -8.89 16.21 9.84
C ILE A 386 -8.87 17.74 9.95
N THR A 387 -9.15 18.29 11.15
CA THR A 387 -9.05 19.75 11.39
C THR A 387 -7.65 20.27 11.09
N ALA A 388 -6.61 19.62 11.60
CA ALA A 388 -5.25 20.11 11.42
C ALA A 388 -4.79 20.03 9.96
N LEU A 389 -5.23 19.00 9.23
CA LEU A 389 -5.00 18.86 7.79
C LEU A 389 -5.69 19.97 6.98
N LEU A 390 -6.88 20.40 7.40
CA LEU A 390 -7.61 21.49 6.75
C LEU A 390 -7.08 22.88 7.10
N GLU A 391 -6.53 23.09 8.29
CA GLU A 391 -5.82 24.32 8.65
C GLU A 391 -4.68 24.57 7.66
N ALA A 392 -3.84 23.54 7.42
CA ALA A 392 -2.77 23.61 6.44
C ALA A 392 -3.26 23.93 5.01
N ALA A 393 -4.40 23.36 4.59
CA ALA A 393 -4.99 23.65 3.28
C ALA A 393 -5.47 25.11 3.17
N VAL A 394 -6.05 25.67 4.24
CA VAL A 394 -6.48 27.08 4.30
C VAL A 394 -5.29 28.04 4.26
N GLU A 395 -4.16 27.66 4.85
CA GLU A 395 -2.93 28.47 4.76
C GLU A 395 -2.33 28.44 3.35
N LEU A 396 -2.31 27.29 2.69
CA LEU A 396 -1.81 27.14 1.31
C LEU A 396 -2.64 27.89 0.27
N ASP A 397 -3.92 28.11 0.53
CA ASP A 397 -4.81 28.89 -0.34
C ASP A 397 -4.52 30.42 -0.27
N ARG A 398 -3.87 30.86 0.81
CA ARG A 398 -3.55 32.26 1.08
C ARG A 398 -2.16 32.68 0.60
N SER A 399 -1.30 31.73 0.21
CA SER A 399 0.05 31.92 -0.30
C SER A 399 0.08 31.85 -1.83
#